data_AF-A0A846MNK2-F1
#
_entry.id   AF-A0A846MNK2-F1
#
_cell.length_a   1.000
_cell.length_b   1.000
_cell.length_c   1.000
_cell.angle_alpha   90.00
_cell.angle_beta   90.00
_cell.angle_gamma   90.00
#
_symmetry.space_group_name_H-M   'P 1'
#
loop_
_entity.id
_entity.type
_entity.pdbx_description
1 polymer ?
#
loop_
_entity_poly.entity_id
_entity_poly.type
_entity_poly.pdbx_seq_one_letter_code
_entity_poly.pdbx_strand_id
1 'polypeptide(L)'
;MGFQLFAQQDISHINARKFIRQVLLIYSPEEYAMLETYYRTPSEFTLSNATFKIGRHIDFLNYIMDTTRKDLAVNSVPVMVHEMTHLYANRRAYALIEKRKLSFAPGDKYLCISLDTTREILVKLKPTPPARFMAATVPELLRENKYYDFIATDNETVMPQKEGIYGLLDEWHAYMHSARVAFSLHRFYEREAFYGALTTDYSEQPLHDDKPWKDFFANFYEMYLPYIEFKYYILQYLAYCKQHQPEVYDYIIFEDRAFRAAYKAIDEAYKQVIEQFRAYKPRVIELLTKLSIEVSEENMGGQYFMFINEAGIATYQSLYEAFEKEIQKQELSEIDFYLKQ
;
A
#
# COMPACT_ATOMS: atom_id res chain seq x y z
N MET A 1 57.08 17.09 8.86
CA MET A 1 56.55 15.90 8.15
C MET A 1 55.07 15.80 8.50
N GLY A 2 54.20 16.28 7.61
CA GLY A 2 52.75 16.16 7.77
C GLY A 2 52.25 15.06 6.86
N PHE A 3 51.55 14.09 7.42
CA PHE A 3 50.71 13.17 6.65
C PHE A 3 49.26 13.62 6.82
N GLN A 4 48.71 14.16 5.74
CA GLN A 4 47.29 14.42 5.58
C GLN A 4 46.54 13.09 5.48
N LEU A 5 45.58 12.92 6.38
CA LEU A 5 44.43 12.03 6.24
C LEU A 5 43.49 12.61 5.17
N PHE A 6 43.45 12.02 3.98
CA PHE A 6 42.34 12.04 3.01
C PHE A 6 42.57 10.81 2.10
N ALA A 7 41.61 9.95 1.76
CA ALA A 7 40.21 10.21 1.53
C ALA A 7 39.34 8.98 1.87
N GLN A 8 38.28 9.21 2.64
CA GLN A 8 37.07 8.41 2.60
C GLN A 8 36.01 9.31 1.94
N GLN A 9 35.94 9.27 0.61
CA GLN A 9 34.91 9.91 -0.24
C GLN A 9 34.78 8.99 -1.46
N ASP A 10 33.61 8.44 -1.79
CA ASP A 10 32.45 9.21 -2.24
C ASP A 10 31.16 8.39 -2.03
N ILE A 11 30.31 8.74 -1.04
CA ILE A 11 28.93 8.23 -0.99
C ILE A 11 28.18 9.03 -2.05
N SER A 12 27.99 8.46 -3.24
CA SER A 12 27.39 9.19 -4.35
C SER A 12 26.05 9.82 -3.93
N HIS A 13 26.02 11.14 -3.77
CA HIS A 13 24.79 11.88 -3.54
C HIS A 13 23.83 11.64 -4.72
N ILE A 14 22.72 10.94 -4.49
CA ILE A 14 21.69 10.83 -5.52
C ILE A 14 20.91 12.13 -5.62
N ASN A 15 20.53 12.50 -6.85
CA ASN A 15 19.35 13.33 -7.00
C ASN A 15 18.13 12.43 -6.74
N ALA A 16 17.67 12.35 -5.50
CA ALA A 16 16.60 11.45 -5.07
C ALA A 16 15.34 11.57 -5.94
N ARG A 17 14.97 12.81 -6.32
CA ARG A 17 13.82 13.03 -7.20
C ARG A 17 14.00 12.32 -8.54
N LYS A 18 15.13 12.57 -9.21
CA LYS A 18 15.42 11.97 -10.52
C LYS A 18 15.51 10.45 -10.40
N PHE A 19 16.18 9.96 -9.36
CA PHE A 19 16.38 8.54 -9.11
C PHE A 19 15.05 7.81 -8.89
N ILE A 20 14.22 8.28 -7.96
CA ILE A 20 12.91 7.65 -7.65
C ILE A 20 11.98 7.69 -8.87
N ARG A 21 11.94 8.81 -9.61
CA ARG A 21 11.18 8.90 -10.86
C ARG A 21 11.65 7.87 -11.89
N GLN A 22 12.96 7.64 -11.99
CA GLN A 22 13.52 6.63 -12.90
C GLN A 22 13.20 5.21 -12.42
N VAL A 23 13.29 4.94 -11.12
CA VAL A 23 12.93 3.65 -10.52
C VAL A 23 11.47 3.34 -10.83
N LEU A 24 10.54 4.26 -10.54
CA LEU A 24 9.12 4.07 -10.86
C LEU A 24 8.91 3.92 -12.37
N LEU A 25 9.51 4.76 -13.21
CA LEU A 25 9.34 4.67 -14.67
C LEU A 25 9.76 3.30 -15.23
N ILE A 26 10.83 2.70 -14.71
CA ILE A 26 11.38 1.43 -15.19
C ILE A 26 10.63 0.23 -14.60
N TYR A 27 10.35 0.26 -13.30
CA TYR A 27 9.89 -0.90 -12.55
C TYR A 27 8.39 -0.87 -12.23
N SER A 28 7.77 0.31 -12.13
CA SER A 28 6.34 0.48 -11.79
C SER A 28 5.70 1.61 -12.62
N PRO A 29 5.61 1.45 -13.96
CA PRO A 29 5.23 2.54 -14.86
C PRO A 29 3.81 3.08 -14.62
N GLU A 30 2.91 2.27 -14.07
CA GLU A 30 1.55 2.73 -13.73
C GLU A 30 1.55 3.70 -12.55
N GLU A 31 2.25 3.35 -11.47
CA GLU A 31 2.41 4.23 -10.30
C GLU A 31 3.21 5.48 -10.65
N TYR A 32 4.17 5.38 -11.59
CA TYR A 32 4.80 6.56 -12.19
C TYR A 32 3.78 7.45 -12.91
N ALA A 33 2.91 6.87 -13.75
CA ALA A 33 1.91 7.62 -14.50
C ALA A 33 0.86 8.29 -13.57
N MET A 34 0.49 7.63 -12.47
CA MET A 34 -0.35 8.20 -11.42
C MET A 34 0.33 9.40 -10.74
N LEU A 35 1.61 9.26 -10.37
CA LEU A 35 2.40 10.35 -9.78
C LEU A 35 2.47 11.57 -10.73
N GLU A 36 2.75 11.33 -12.01
CA GLU A 36 2.77 12.41 -13.01
C GLU A 36 1.41 13.06 -13.20
N THR A 37 0.34 12.27 -13.18
CA THR A 37 -1.01 12.77 -13.30
C THR A 37 -1.38 13.62 -12.08
N TYR A 38 -0.98 13.22 -10.87
CA TYR A 38 -1.17 14.04 -9.66
C TYR A 38 -0.51 15.42 -9.79
N TYR A 39 0.74 15.48 -10.28
CA TYR A 39 1.45 16.75 -10.45
C TYR A 39 0.87 17.65 -11.54
N ARG A 40 0.25 17.06 -12.58
CA ARG A 40 -0.42 17.81 -13.65
C ARG A 40 -1.85 18.21 -13.33
N THR A 41 -2.46 17.57 -12.35
CA THR A 41 -3.84 17.87 -11.95
C THR A 41 -3.84 19.11 -11.05
N PRO A 42 -4.68 20.13 -11.36
CA PRO A 42 -4.72 21.35 -10.56
C PRO A 42 -5.19 21.07 -9.13
N SER A 43 -4.74 21.89 -8.18
CA SER A 43 -5.20 21.84 -6.78
C SER A 43 -6.42 22.72 -6.51
N GLU A 44 -6.87 23.51 -7.48
CA GLU A 44 -8.05 24.38 -7.40
C GLU A 44 -8.98 24.04 -8.56
N PHE A 45 -10.28 23.96 -8.26
CA PHE A 45 -11.31 23.63 -9.23
C PHE A 45 -12.46 24.64 -9.15
N THR A 46 -13.08 24.92 -10.29
CA THR A 46 -14.32 25.71 -10.37
C THR A 46 -15.43 24.84 -10.93
N LEU A 47 -16.30 24.33 -10.07
CA LEU A 47 -17.43 23.45 -10.42
C LEU A 47 -18.74 24.06 -9.94
N SER A 48 -19.77 24.03 -10.78
CA SER A 48 -21.12 24.53 -10.45
C SER A 48 -21.14 25.94 -9.81
N ASN A 49 -20.33 26.86 -10.34
CA ASN A 49 -20.14 28.24 -9.84
C ASN A 49 -19.51 28.34 -8.43
N ALA A 50 -18.94 27.27 -7.89
CA ALA A 50 -18.13 27.28 -6.68
C ALA A 50 -16.66 27.04 -7.03
N THR A 51 -15.77 27.84 -6.44
CA THR A 51 -14.32 27.63 -6.53
C THR A 51 -13.80 27.14 -5.19
N PHE A 52 -13.02 26.06 -5.20
CA PHE A 52 -12.48 25.47 -3.98
C PHE A 52 -11.12 24.81 -4.23
N LYS A 53 -10.33 24.66 -3.16
CA LYS A 53 -9.01 24.03 -3.19
C LYS A 53 -9.04 22.64 -2.59
N ILE A 54 -8.45 21.67 -3.29
CA ILE A 54 -8.22 20.31 -2.82
C ILE A 54 -6.76 20.19 -2.38
N GLY A 55 -6.53 20.63 -1.15
CA GLY A 55 -5.21 20.64 -0.51
C GLY A 55 -4.18 21.50 -1.23
N ARG A 56 -2.92 21.36 -0.81
CA ARG A 56 -1.76 21.92 -1.51
C ARG A 56 -1.07 20.84 -2.33
N HIS A 57 -0.21 21.22 -3.28
CA HIS A 57 0.74 20.27 -3.85
C HIS A 57 1.71 19.82 -2.75
N ILE A 58 1.78 18.52 -2.53
CA ILE A 58 2.73 17.88 -1.63
C ILE A 58 3.79 17.20 -2.50
N ASP A 59 5.04 17.35 -2.08
CA ASP A 59 6.17 16.75 -2.75
C ASP A 59 6.36 15.31 -2.27
N PHE A 60 6.48 14.35 -3.20
CA PHE A 60 6.64 12.94 -2.84
C PHE A 60 7.91 12.68 -2.02
N LEU A 61 8.92 13.56 -2.13
CA LEU A 61 10.13 13.47 -1.33
C LEU A 61 9.87 13.62 0.17
N ASN A 62 8.74 14.18 0.59
CA ASN A 62 8.36 14.23 2.00
C ASN A 62 8.14 12.84 2.62
N TYR A 63 7.93 11.83 1.78
CA TYR A 63 7.68 10.44 2.19
C TYR A 63 8.90 9.53 1.94
N ILE A 64 10.05 10.14 1.66
CA ILE A 64 11.31 9.43 1.46
C ILE A 64 12.19 9.66 2.68
N MET A 65 12.50 8.60 3.42
CA MET A 65 13.23 8.71 4.69
C MET A 65 14.66 9.21 4.50
N ASP A 66 15.33 8.75 3.44
CA ASP A 66 16.70 9.12 3.12
C ASP A 66 16.80 9.50 1.64
N THR A 67 17.22 10.74 1.38
CA THR A 67 17.37 11.29 0.02
C THR A 67 18.80 11.25 -0.50
N THR A 68 19.71 10.64 0.25
CA THR A 68 21.15 10.54 -0.06
C THR A 68 21.55 9.14 -0.49
N ARG A 69 20.99 8.10 0.14
CA ARG A 69 21.30 6.69 -0.11
C ARG A 69 20.25 6.02 -0.99
N LYS A 70 20.69 5.33 -2.05
CA LYS A 70 19.80 4.62 -3.00
C LYS A 70 18.95 3.55 -2.35
N ASP A 71 19.56 2.69 -1.55
CA ASP A 71 18.89 1.54 -0.94
C ASP A 71 17.78 2.00 0.02
N LEU A 72 18.10 2.96 0.90
CA LEU A 72 17.13 3.54 1.81
C LEU A 72 16.03 4.33 1.08
N ALA A 73 16.38 5.07 0.02
CA ALA A 73 15.40 5.78 -0.80
C ALA A 73 14.42 4.82 -1.50
N VAL A 74 14.89 3.69 -2.04
CA VAL A 74 14.03 2.68 -2.68
C VAL A 74 13.14 1.99 -1.65
N ASN A 75 13.65 1.69 -0.45
CA ASN A 75 12.85 1.07 0.60
C ASN A 75 11.68 1.95 1.07
N SER A 76 11.77 3.28 0.93
CA SER A 76 10.65 4.19 1.20
C SER A 76 9.63 4.31 0.05
N VAL A 77 9.91 3.77 -1.15
CA VAL A 77 9.03 3.94 -2.32
C VAL A 77 7.63 3.36 -2.12
N PRO A 78 7.42 2.17 -1.53
CA PRO A 78 6.08 1.67 -1.25
C PRO A 78 5.25 2.61 -0.38
N VAL A 79 5.82 3.10 0.72
CA VAL A 79 5.16 4.08 1.61
C VAL A 79 4.92 5.41 0.90
N MET A 80 5.88 5.88 0.09
CA MET A 80 5.66 7.08 -0.72
C MET A 80 4.50 6.89 -1.70
N VAL A 81 4.38 5.74 -2.36
CA VAL A 81 3.26 5.44 -3.26
C VAL A 81 1.94 5.36 -2.51
N HIS A 82 1.91 4.80 -1.29
CA HIS A 82 0.75 4.83 -0.41
C HIS A 82 0.20 6.25 -0.26
N GLU A 83 1.05 7.16 0.23
CA GLU A 83 0.69 8.55 0.53
C GLU A 83 0.31 9.33 -0.74
N MET A 84 1.04 9.12 -1.83
CA MET A 84 0.73 9.76 -3.11
C MET A 84 -0.59 9.23 -3.70
N THR A 85 -1.01 8.01 -3.37
CA THR A 85 -2.29 7.45 -3.81
C THR A 85 -3.47 8.17 -3.16
N HIS A 86 -3.43 8.47 -1.86
CA HIS A 86 -4.47 9.28 -1.21
C HIS A 86 -4.61 10.66 -1.86
N LEU A 87 -3.47 11.31 -2.12
CA LEU A 87 -3.42 12.63 -2.74
C LEU A 87 -3.95 12.59 -4.18
N TYR A 88 -3.61 11.53 -4.92
CA TYR A 88 -4.14 11.27 -6.25
C TYR A 88 -5.65 11.04 -6.21
N ALA A 89 -6.15 10.13 -5.39
CA ALA A 89 -7.55 9.74 -5.31
C ALA A 89 -8.45 10.95 -5.04
N ASN A 90 -8.07 11.78 -4.06
CA ASN A 90 -8.81 13.00 -3.73
C ASN A 90 -8.81 14.01 -4.87
N ARG A 91 -7.64 14.32 -5.45
CA ARG A 91 -7.54 15.39 -6.46
C ARG A 91 -8.12 14.96 -7.80
N ARG A 92 -7.86 13.71 -8.21
CA ARG A 92 -8.30 13.16 -9.49
C ARG A 92 -9.82 13.09 -9.57
N ALA A 93 -10.51 12.85 -8.46
CA ALA A 93 -11.97 12.80 -8.41
C ALA A 93 -12.61 14.06 -9.02
N TYR A 94 -12.16 15.25 -8.60
CA TYR A 94 -12.73 16.52 -9.09
C TYR A 94 -12.33 16.85 -10.52
N ALA A 95 -11.12 16.48 -10.94
CA ALA A 95 -10.72 16.58 -12.34
C ALA A 95 -11.58 15.69 -13.25
N LEU A 96 -12.00 14.51 -12.76
CA LEU A 96 -12.93 13.66 -13.49
C LEU A 96 -14.35 14.21 -13.53
N ILE A 97 -14.83 14.80 -12.43
CA ILE A 97 -16.13 15.48 -12.41
C ILE A 97 -16.16 16.60 -13.45
N GLU A 98 -15.12 17.44 -13.49
CA GLU A 98 -14.97 18.51 -14.48
C GLU A 98 -14.95 17.95 -15.91
N LYS A 99 -14.04 17.00 -16.17
CA LYS A 99 -13.83 16.40 -17.50
C LYS A 99 -15.08 15.69 -18.01
N ARG A 100 -15.78 14.96 -17.14
CA ARG A 100 -17.00 14.19 -17.48
C ARG A 100 -18.28 15.03 -17.39
N LYS A 101 -18.19 16.30 -16.99
CA LYS A 101 -19.33 17.23 -16.80
C LYS A 101 -20.41 16.65 -15.88
N LEU A 102 -19.99 15.99 -14.80
CA LEU A 102 -20.91 15.40 -13.84
C LEU A 102 -21.53 16.49 -12.95
N SER A 103 -22.74 16.24 -12.45
CA SER A 103 -23.37 17.12 -11.47
C SER A 103 -22.56 17.14 -10.18
N PHE A 104 -22.38 18.34 -9.63
CA PHE A 104 -21.66 18.60 -8.39
C PHE A 104 -22.41 19.64 -7.56
N ALA A 105 -22.64 19.34 -6.29
CA ALA A 105 -23.13 20.31 -5.31
C ALA A 105 -21.99 20.73 -4.36
N PRO A 106 -21.90 22.01 -3.97
CA PRO A 106 -20.94 22.45 -2.96
C PRO A 106 -21.07 21.62 -1.67
N GLY A 107 -19.95 21.06 -1.21
CA GLY A 107 -19.89 20.19 -0.03
C GLY A 107 -19.91 18.70 -0.35
N ASP A 108 -20.25 18.29 -1.57
CA ASP A 108 -20.09 16.90 -2.00
C ASP A 108 -18.60 16.51 -1.97
N LYS A 109 -18.33 15.31 -1.45
CA LYS A 109 -16.98 14.73 -1.41
C LYS A 109 -16.91 13.51 -2.31
N TYR A 110 -15.73 13.30 -2.90
CA TYR A 110 -15.49 12.19 -3.82
C TYR A 110 -14.08 11.63 -3.66
N LEU A 111 -13.95 10.33 -3.95
CA LEU A 111 -12.67 9.65 -4.14
C LEU A 111 -12.61 9.05 -5.55
N CYS A 112 -11.42 9.02 -6.13
CA CYS A 112 -11.15 8.35 -7.39
C CYS A 112 -10.34 7.07 -7.13
N ILE A 113 -11.05 5.96 -6.94
CA ILE A 113 -10.43 4.65 -6.79
C ILE A 113 -9.96 4.20 -8.17
N SER A 114 -8.66 4.02 -8.32
CA SER A 114 -8.04 3.80 -9.63
C SER A 114 -7.22 2.53 -9.59
N LEU A 115 -7.36 1.65 -10.58
CA LEU A 115 -6.44 0.52 -10.73
C LEU A 115 -5.22 0.91 -11.57
N ASP A 116 -5.41 1.87 -12.46
CA ASP A 116 -4.38 2.52 -13.27
C ASP A 116 -4.96 3.84 -13.81
N THR A 117 -4.24 4.51 -14.69
CA THR A 117 -4.66 5.80 -15.26
C THR A 117 -5.85 5.72 -16.24
N THR A 118 -6.34 4.52 -16.54
CA THR A 118 -7.46 4.27 -17.48
C THR A 118 -8.68 3.65 -16.80
N ARG A 119 -8.48 2.90 -15.71
CA ARG A 119 -9.53 2.27 -14.92
C ARG A 119 -9.77 3.05 -13.63
N GLU A 120 -10.69 4.02 -13.72
CA GLU A 120 -10.99 4.98 -12.65
C GLU A 120 -12.47 4.94 -12.25
N ILE A 121 -12.72 4.64 -10.97
CA ILE A 121 -14.04 4.55 -10.34
C ILE A 121 -14.22 5.77 -9.45
N LEU A 122 -15.18 6.62 -9.81
CA LEU A 122 -15.53 7.80 -9.02
C LEU A 122 -16.56 7.39 -7.95
N VAL A 123 -16.16 7.46 -6.68
CA VAL A 123 -16.99 7.13 -5.53
C VAL A 123 -17.44 8.43 -4.88
N LYS A 124 -18.76 8.64 -4.78
CA LYS A 124 -19.34 9.77 -4.03
C LYS A 124 -19.45 9.37 -2.57
N LEU A 125 -18.91 10.18 -1.67
CA LEU A 125 -18.95 9.90 -0.24
C LEU A 125 -20.29 10.37 0.33
N LYS A 126 -20.90 9.53 1.17
CA LYS A 126 -21.97 9.91 2.07
C LYS A 126 -21.46 9.93 3.51
N PRO A 127 -22.09 10.69 4.43
CA PRO A 127 -21.77 10.60 5.84
C PRO A 127 -21.94 9.17 6.36
N THR A 128 -20.91 8.64 7.00
CA THR A 128 -20.89 7.33 7.64
C THR A 128 -20.16 7.42 8.98
N PRO A 129 -20.46 6.57 9.98
CA PRO A 129 -19.87 6.68 11.30
C PRO A 129 -18.35 6.44 11.30
N PRO A 130 -17.61 7.00 12.27
CA PRO A 130 -16.19 6.70 12.43
C PRO A 130 -15.91 5.20 12.62
N ALA A 131 -14.79 4.71 12.07
CA ALA A 131 -14.40 3.31 12.20
C ALA A 131 -14.21 2.85 13.66
N ARG A 132 -13.86 3.73 14.60
CA ARG A 132 -13.72 3.38 16.03
C ARG A 132 -14.97 2.79 16.67
N PHE A 133 -16.15 3.01 16.10
CA PHE A 133 -17.39 2.45 16.63
C PHE A 133 -17.43 0.92 16.55
N MET A 134 -16.72 0.30 15.60
CA MET A 134 -16.60 -1.16 15.52
C MET A 134 -15.46 -1.72 16.39
N ALA A 135 -14.60 -0.89 16.99
CA ALA A 135 -13.32 -1.33 17.57
C ALA A 135 -13.50 -2.46 18.61
N ALA A 136 -14.51 -2.34 19.48
CA ALA A 136 -14.81 -3.35 20.50
C ALA A 136 -15.23 -4.72 19.92
N THR A 137 -15.65 -4.78 18.66
CA THR A 137 -16.08 -6.01 17.98
C THR A 137 -14.92 -6.78 17.36
N VAL A 138 -13.73 -6.17 17.23
CA VAL A 138 -12.53 -6.82 16.69
C VAL A 138 -11.92 -7.75 17.77
N PRO A 139 -11.72 -9.05 17.49
CA PRO A 139 -11.09 -9.98 18.44
C PRO A 139 -9.68 -9.54 18.83
N GLU A 140 -9.28 -9.79 20.07
CA GLU A 140 -7.96 -9.39 20.60
C GLU A 140 -6.79 -9.90 19.76
N LEU A 141 -6.86 -11.13 19.25
CA LEU A 141 -5.86 -11.73 18.37
C LEU A 141 -5.60 -10.94 17.08
N LEU A 142 -6.56 -10.10 16.63
CA LEU A 142 -6.48 -9.32 15.41
C LEU A 142 -6.12 -7.84 15.66
N ARG A 143 -5.81 -7.47 16.90
CA ARG A 143 -5.52 -6.09 17.31
C ARG A 143 -4.02 -5.81 17.21
N GLU A 144 -3.56 -5.60 15.99
CA GLU A 144 -2.17 -5.29 15.66
C GLU A 144 -1.99 -3.81 15.34
N ASN A 145 -0.79 -3.39 14.92
CA ASN A 145 -0.46 -1.97 14.69
C ASN A 145 -1.54 -1.22 13.91
N LYS A 146 -2.02 -1.77 12.78
CA LYS A 146 -3.06 -1.11 11.96
C LYS A 146 -4.41 -0.99 12.66
N TYR A 147 -4.76 -1.94 13.54
CA TYR A 147 -5.95 -1.79 14.37
C TYR A 147 -5.83 -0.55 15.26
N TYR A 148 -4.69 -0.35 15.91
CA TYR A 148 -4.47 0.82 16.76
C TYR A 148 -4.37 2.12 15.97
N ASP A 149 -3.70 2.09 14.81
CA ASP A 149 -3.47 3.26 13.97
C ASP A 149 -4.74 3.75 13.26
N PHE A 150 -5.62 2.83 12.84
CA PHE A 150 -6.75 3.14 11.98
C PHE A 150 -8.12 2.91 12.61
N ILE A 151 -8.26 1.93 13.52
CA ILE A 151 -9.56 1.51 14.05
C ILE A 151 -9.77 2.08 15.46
N ALA A 152 -8.92 1.74 16.42
CA ALA A 152 -9.11 2.11 17.83
C ALA A 152 -8.61 3.51 18.19
N THR A 153 -8.02 4.24 17.24
CA THR A 153 -7.53 5.60 17.47
C THR A 153 -8.66 6.60 17.68
N ASP A 154 -8.41 7.59 18.55
CA ASP A 154 -9.24 8.79 18.70
C ASP A 154 -8.82 9.93 17.76
N ASN A 155 -7.79 9.72 16.92
CA ASN A 155 -7.35 10.72 15.98
C ASN A 155 -8.36 10.91 14.83
N GLU A 156 -9.18 11.95 14.92
CA GLU A 156 -10.19 12.30 13.91
C GLU A 156 -9.63 12.74 12.56
N THR A 157 -8.31 12.97 12.46
CA THR A 157 -7.67 13.31 11.18
C THR A 157 -7.42 12.10 10.29
N VAL A 158 -7.45 10.88 10.85
CA VAL A 158 -7.25 9.63 10.11
C VAL A 158 -8.50 9.32 9.28
N MET A 159 -8.32 8.95 8.01
CA MET A 159 -9.41 8.85 7.04
C MET A 159 -10.55 7.90 7.48
N PRO A 160 -10.27 6.70 8.00
CA PRO A 160 -11.28 5.82 8.61
C PRO A 160 -12.12 6.46 9.73
N GLN A 161 -11.59 7.42 10.49
CA GLN A 161 -12.34 8.12 11.53
C GLN A 161 -13.17 9.26 10.95
N LYS A 162 -12.65 9.95 9.92
CA LYS A 162 -13.28 11.10 9.29
C LYS A 162 -14.40 10.73 8.30
N GLU A 163 -14.17 9.71 7.48
CA GLU A 163 -15.06 9.32 6.37
C GLU A 163 -15.55 7.86 6.51
N GLY A 164 -15.37 7.24 7.68
CA GLY A 164 -15.86 5.90 7.99
C GLY A 164 -15.40 4.84 6.99
N ILE A 165 -16.36 4.11 6.42
CA ILE A 165 -16.10 3.03 5.46
C ILE A 165 -15.38 3.50 4.19
N TYR A 166 -15.62 4.74 3.75
CA TYR A 166 -14.91 5.29 2.59
C TYR A 166 -13.44 5.57 2.91
N GLY A 167 -13.14 5.92 4.16
CA GLY A 167 -11.78 6.02 4.64
C GLY A 167 -11.08 4.67 4.65
N LEU A 168 -11.74 3.61 5.11
CA LEU A 168 -11.21 2.24 5.04
C LEU A 168 -10.94 1.77 3.60
N LEU A 169 -11.83 2.14 2.66
CA LEU A 169 -11.65 1.85 1.24
C LEU A 169 -10.45 2.59 0.64
N ASP A 170 -10.23 3.85 1.03
CA ASP A 170 -9.10 4.69 0.58
C ASP A 170 -7.75 4.12 1.08
N GLU A 171 -7.69 3.71 2.35
CA GLU A 171 -6.51 3.01 2.91
C GLU A 171 -6.22 1.71 2.15
N TRP A 172 -7.25 0.89 1.93
CA TRP A 172 -7.07 -0.38 1.20
C TRP A 172 -6.61 -0.16 -0.24
N HIS A 173 -7.13 0.88 -0.90
CA HIS A 173 -6.70 1.31 -2.23
C HIS A 173 -5.22 1.74 -2.25
N ALA A 174 -4.79 2.54 -1.28
CA ALA A 174 -3.41 2.99 -1.16
C ALA A 174 -2.44 1.83 -0.88
N TYR A 175 -2.79 0.92 0.03
CA TYR A 175 -2.01 -0.27 0.29
C TYR A 175 -1.93 -1.22 -0.93
N MET A 176 -2.99 -1.31 -1.74
CA MET A 176 -2.95 -2.10 -2.98
C MET A 176 -1.87 -1.59 -3.95
N HIS A 177 -1.78 -0.28 -4.18
CA HIS A 177 -0.70 0.28 -4.99
C HIS A 177 0.68 0.13 -4.35
N SER A 178 0.75 0.22 -3.01
CA SER A 178 1.98 0.01 -2.25
C SER A 178 2.51 -1.41 -2.42
N ALA A 179 1.63 -2.41 -2.34
CA ALA A 179 1.97 -3.81 -2.57
C ALA A 179 2.38 -4.06 -4.02
N ARG A 180 1.69 -3.44 -4.99
CA ARG A 180 2.08 -3.52 -6.41
C ARG A 180 3.48 -3.01 -6.66
N VAL A 181 3.84 -1.84 -6.14
CA VAL A 181 5.18 -1.30 -6.33
C VAL A 181 6.21 -2.09 -5.53
N ALA A 182 5.91 -2.49 -4.29
CA ALA A 182 6.80 -3.34 -3.48
C ALA A 182 7.14 -4.64 -4.20
N PHE A 183 6.13 -5.30 -4.80
CA PHE A 183 6.35 -6.47 -5.63
C PHE A 183 7.15 -6.12 -6.88
N SER A 184 6.76 -5.10 -7.63
CA SER A 184 7.40 -4.76 -8.93
C SER A 184 8.87 -4.37 -8.79
N LEU A 185 9.27 -3.87 -7.62
CA LEU A 185 10.66 -3.59 -7.27
C LEU A 185 11.53 -4.85 -7.10
N HIS A 186 10.97 -6.07 -7.13
CA HIS A 186 11.78 -7.30 -7.11
C HIS A 186 12.91 -7.28 -8.16
N ARG A 187 12.64 -6.76 -9.36
CA ARG A 187 13.64 -6.65 -10.44
C ARG A 187 14.73 -5.63 -10.14
N PHE A 188 14.44 -4.61 -9.34
CA PHE A 188 15.45 -3.68 -8.86
C PHE A 188 16.36 -4.37 -7.85
N TYR A 189 15.80 -5.05 -6.85
CA TYR A 189 16.58 -5.75 -5.84
C TYR A 189 17.41 -6.90 -6.43
N GLU A 190 16.84 -7.66 -7.36
CA GLU A 190 17.55 -8.69 -8.10
C GLU A 190 18.77 -8.10 -8.83
N ARG A 191 18.58 -6.97 -9.52
CA ARG A 191 19.69 -6.24 -10.16
C ARG A 191 20.75 -5.84 -9.13
N GLU A 192 20.37 -5.18 -8.04
CA GLU A 192 21.34 -4.73 -7.04
C GLU A 192 22.11 -5.91 -6.40
N ALA A 193 21.46 -7.05 -6.17
CA ALA A 193 22.11 -8.25 -5.65
C ALA A 193 23.20 -8.78 -6.59
N PHE A 194 22.96 -8.78 -7.91
CA PHE A 194 23.94 -9.25 -8.88
C PHE A 194 25.04 -8.23 -9.19
N TYR A 195 24.73 -6.94 -9.22
CA TYR A 195 25.74 -5.89 -9.46
C TYR A 195 26.64 -5.68 -8.24
N GLY A 196 26.12 -5.76 -7.01
CA GLY A 196 26.92 -5.67 -5.78
C GLY A 196 27.97 -6.78 -5.70
N ALA A 197 27.59 -8.01 -6.08
CA ALA A 197 28.45 -9.19 -6.11
C ALA A 197 29.63 -9.12 -7.13
N LEU A 198 29.60 -8.18 -8.08
CA LEU A 198 30.67 -7.98 -9.07
C LEU A 198 31.73 -6.95 -8.64
N THR A 199 31.56 -6.31 -7.47
CA THR A 199 32.44 -5.22 -7.02
C THR A 199 33.35 -5.57 -5.85
N THR A 200 33.21 -6.78 -5.29
CA THR A 200 34.12 -7.34 -4.28
C THR A 200 35.25 -8.12 -4.96
N ASP A 201 36.45 -7.95 -4.42
CA ASP A 201 37.75 -8.37 -4.96
C ASP A 201 37.77 -9.78 -5.57
N TYR A 202 38.33 -9.93 -6.78
CA TYR A 202 38.37 -11.18 -7.56
C TYR A 202 39.17 -12.33 -6.90
N SER A 203 39.75 -12.11 -5.71
CA SER A 203 40.55 -13.10 -4.99
C SER A 203 39.80 -13.87 -3.90
N GLU A 204 38.57 -13.47 -3.56
CA GLU A 204 37.72 -14.18 -2.59
C GLU A 204 36.39 -14.54 -3.26
N GLN A 205 35.81 -15.70 -2.89
CA GLN A 205 34.50 -16.13 -3.39
C GLN A 205 33.52 -14.94 -3.41
N PRO A 206 32.80 -14.67 -4.51
CA PRO A 206 31.87 -13.54 -4.54
C PRO A 206 30.87 -13.71 -3.41
N LEU A 207 31.02 -12.89 -2.36
CA LEU A 207 30.01 -12.74 -1.32
C LEU A 207 28.78 -12.15 -2.00
N HIS A 208 27.84 -13.01 -2.36
CA HIS A 208 26.55 -12.57 -2.89
C HIS A 208 25.87 -11.72 -1.80
N ASP A 209 25.62 -10.45 -2.09
CA ASP A 209 24.98 -9.52 -1.15
C ASP A 209 23.53 -9.98 -0.94
N ASP A 210 23.22 -10.40 0.28
CA ASP A 210 21.90 -10.88 0.68
C ASP A 210 20.97 -9.73 1.12
N LYS A 211 21.51 -8.52 1.33
CA LYS A 211 20.76 -7.36 1.79
C LYS A 211 19.64 -6.96 0.82
N PRO A 212 19.83 -6.90 -0.51
CA PRO A 212 18.74 -6.56 -1.43
C PRO A 212 17.56 -7.54 -1.33
N TRP A 213 17.84 -8.83 -1.08
CA TRP A 213 16.80 -9.83 -0.89
C TRP A 213 16.06 -9.65 0.44
N LYS A 214 16.79 -9.38 1.52
CA LYS A 214 16.19 -9.05 2.82
C LYS A 214 15.28 -7.82 2.73
N ASP A 215 15.77 -6.76 2.11
CA ASP A 215 15.01 -5.52 1.90
C ASP A 215 13.76 -5.77 1.04
N PHE A 216 13.87 -6.57 -0.03
CA PHE A 216 12.72 -6.94 -0.86
C PHE A 216 11.63 -7.67 -0.05
N PHE A 217 11.99 -8.73 0.67
CA PHE A 217 11.02 -9.52 1.43
C PHE A 217 10.43 -8.72 2.57
N ALA A 218 11.23 -7.96 3.33
CA ALA A 218 10.73 -7.09 4.40
C ALA A 218 9.72 -6.06 3.86
N ASN A 219 10.07 -5.34 2.79
CA ASN A 219 9.18 -4.35 2.20
C ASN A 219 7.90 -4.97 1.65
N PHE A 220 7.96 -6.15 1.03
CA PHE A 220 6.75 -6.78 0.52
C PHE A 220 5.86 -7.29 1.66
N TYR A 221 6.40 -7.91 2.70
CA TYR A 221 5.62 -8.43 3.82
C TYR A 221 4.90 -7.32 4.61
N GLU A 222 5.50 -6.14 4.74
CA GLU A 222 4.83 -4.94 5.30
C GLU A 222 3.59 -4.52 4.48
N MET A 223 3.59 -4.76 3.18
CA MET A 223 2.46 -4.50 2.28
C MET A 223 1.57 -5.73 2.04
N TYR A 224 1.92 -6.90 2.58
CA TYR A 224 1.20 -8.15 2.36
C TYR A 224 -0.01 -8.27 3.29
N LEU A 225 0.21 -8.07 4.59
CA LEU A 225 -0.81 -8.16 5.62
C LEU A 225 -1.97 -7.15 5.44
N PRO A 226 -1.74 -5.86 5.08
CA PRO A 226 -2.82 -4.91 4.89
C PRO A 226 -3.92 -5.33 3.92
N TYR A 227 -3.64 -6.23 2.97
CA TYR A 227 -4.69 -6.78 2.10
C TYR A 227 -5.83 -7.39 2.91
N ILE A 228 -5.51 -8.31 3.83
CA ILE A 228 -6.53 -9.05 4.57
C ILE A 228 -7.04 -8.25 5.77
N GLU A 229 -6.20 -7.42 6.39
CA GLU A 229 -6.58 -6.53 7.50
C GLU A 229 -7.70 -5.57 7.09
N PHE A 230 -7.49 -4.77 6.04
CA PHE A 230 -8.48 -3.78 5.63
C PHE A 230 -9.72 -4.41 5.02
N LYS A 231 -9.57 -5.56 4.34
CA LYS A 231 -10.73 -6.36 3.92
C LYS A 231 -11.58 -6.73 5.13
N TYR A 232 -10.97 -7.31 6.16
CA TYR A 232 -11.66 -7.66 7.39
C TYR A 232 -12.30 -6.42 8.04
N TYR A 233 -11.57 -5.29 8.14
CA TYR A 233 -12.11 -4.07 8.74
C TYR A 233 -13.32 -3.52 7.99
N ILE A 234 -13.34 -3.53 6.65
CA ILE A 234 -14.51 -3.12 5.86
C ILE A 234 -15.70 -4.05 6.12
N LEU A 235 -15.48 -5.36 6.13
CA LEU A 235 -16.54 -6.34 6.38
C LEU A 235 -17.09 -6.24 7.81
N GLN A 236 -16.20 -6.10 8.80
CA GLN A 236 -16.55 -5.93 10.21
C GLN A 236 -17.29 -4.61 10.44
N TYR A 237 -16.91 -3.55 9.72
CA TYR A 237 -17.59 -2.25 9.77
C TYR A 237 -19.03 -2.37 9.29
N LEU A 238 -19.25 -3.10 8.19
CA LEU A 238 -20.59 -3.33 7.67
C LEU A 238 -21.40 -4.26 8.57
N ALA A 239 -20.80 -5.29 9.17
CA ALA A 239 -21.46 -6.12 10.16
C ALA A 239 -21.93 -5.28 11.37
N TYR A 240 -21.07 -4.38 11.85
CA TYR A 240 -21.44 -3.40 12.89
C TYR A 240 -22.61 -2.50 12.44
N CYS A 241 -22.51 -1.91 11.24
CA CYS A 241 -23.57 -1.03 10.72
C CYS A 241 -24.89 -1.79 10.53
N LYS A 242 -24.87 -3.06 10.10
CA LYS A 242 -26.07 -3.88 9.97
C LYS A 242 -26.88 -3.95 11.27
N GLN A 243 -26.20 -3.92 12.42
CA GLN A 243 -26.83 -4.03 13.74
C GLN A 243 -27.17 -2.66 14.36
N HIS A 244 -26.37 -1.63 14.06
CA HIS A 244 -26.44 -0.34 14.77
C HIS A 244 -26.84 0.86 13.91
N GLN A 245 -26.63 0.79 12.59
CA GLN A 245 -26.92 1.83 11.59
C GLN A 245 -27.33 1.18 10.25
N PRO A 246 -28.47 0.44 10.22
CA PRO A 246 -28.86 -0.38 9.08
C PRO A 246 -29.03 0.45 7.79
N GLU A 247 -29.36 1.73 7.88
CA GLU A 247 -29.44 2.64 6.74
C GLU A 247 -28.10 2.83 6.02
N VAL A 248 -26.97 2.82 6.75
CA VAL A 248 -25.63 2.88 6.16
C VAL A 248 -25.31 1.54 5.49
N TYR A 249 -25.60 0.43 6.16
CA TYR A 249 -25.40 -0.90 5.61
C TYR A 249 -26.20 -1.10 4.31
N ASP A 250 -27.49 -0.82 4.33
CA ASP A 250 -28.39 -1.00 3.18
C ASP A 250 -27.97 -0.10 2.02
N TYR A 251 -27.57 1.14 2.31
CA TYR A 251 -27.07 2.04 1.28
C TYR A 251 -25.81 1.47 0.60
N ILE A 252 -24.80 1.06 1.36
CA ILE A 252 -23.55 0.54 0.78
C ILE A 252 -23.80 -0.76 0.01
N ILE A 253 -24.62 -1.66 0.55
CA ILE A 253 -24.83 -2.98 -0.03
C ILE A 253 -25.75 -2.94 -1.26
N PHE A 254 -26.81 -2.14 -1.25
CA PHE A 254 -27.85 -2.20 -2.28
C PHE A 254 -27.85 -1.00 -3.23
N GLU A 255 -27.35 0.16 -2.81
CA GLU A 255 -27.44 1.40 -3.59
C GLU A 255 -26.09 1.92 -4.12
N ASP A 256 -25.02 1.86 -3.32
CA ASP A 256 -23.70 2.41 -3.67
C ASP A 256 -22.90 1.49 -4.60
N ARG A 257 -23.32 1.43 -5.85
CA ARG A 257 -22.66 0.64 -6.90
C ARG A 257 -21.20 1.04 -7.11
N ALA A 258 -20.85 2.31 -6.88
CA ALA A 258 -19.48 2.78 -7.08
C ALA A 258 -18.56 2.25 -5.97
N PHE A 259 -19.01 2.28 -4.71
CA PHE A 259 -18.31 1.65 -3.60
C PHE A 259 -18.09 0.14 -3.85
N ARG A 260 -19.15 -0.59 -4.22
CA ARG A 260 -19.05 -2.04 -4.47
C ARG A 260 -18.12 -2.38 -5.63
N ALA A 261 -18.19 -1.63 -6.73
CA ALA A 261 -17.27 -1.77 -7.85
C ALA A 261 -15.81 -1.50 -7.43
N ALA A 262 -15.58 -0.47 -6.61
CA ALA A 262 -14.26 -0.15 -6.08
C ALA A 262 -13.73 -1.23 -5.14
N TYR A 263 -14.55 -1.70 -4.20
CA TYR A 263 -14.20 -2.80 -3.29
C TYR A 263 -13.77 -4.05 -4.07
N LYS A 264 -14.59 -4.48 -5.03
CA LYS A 264 -14.29 -5.63 -5.88
C LYS A 264 -13.00 -5.45 -6.67
N ALA A 265 -12.83 -4.28 -7.28
CA ALA A 265 -11.66 -3.95 -8.08
C ALA A 265 -10.36 -3.98 -7.24
N ILE A 266 -10.40 -3.45 -6.01
CA ILE A 266 -9.26 -3.50 -5.09
C ILE A 266 -8.99 -4.94 -4.64
N ASP A 267 -10.02 -5.70 -4.22
CA ASP A 267 -9.88 -7.10 -3.79
C ASP A 267 -9.19 -7.95 -4.85
N GLU A 268 -9.68 -7.86 -6.09
CA GLU A 268 -9.14 -8.62 -7.23
C GLU A 268 -7.70 -8.22 -7.55
N ALA A 269 -7.41 -6.91 -7.61
CA ALA A 269 -6.07 -6.41 -7.94
C ALA A 269 -5.05 -6.74 -6.84
N TYR A 270 -5.41 -6.58 -5.58
CA TYR A 270 -4.51 -6.82 -4.46
C TYR A 270 -4.26 -8.33 -4.29
N LYS A 271 -5.31 -9.15 -4.40
CA LYS A 271 -5.16 -10.62 -4.42
C LYS A 271 -4.22 -11.09 -5.53
N GLN A 272 -4.33 -10.51 -6.73
CA GLN A 272 -3.46 -10.84 -7.85
C GLN A 272 -1.98 -10.59 -7.52
N VAL A 273 -1.64 -9.49 -6.85
CA VAL A 273 -0.26 -9.17 -6.44
C VAL A 273 0.26 -10.19 -5.42
N ILE A 274 -0.59 -10.57 -4.47
CA ILE A 274 -0.26 -11.61 -3.48
C ILE A 274 0.00 -12.96 -4.17
N GLU A 275 -0.83 -13.35 -5.13
CA GLU A 275 -0.64 -14.57 -5.91
C GLU A 275 0.65 -14.54 -6.73
N GLN A 276 0.98 -13.38 -7.33
CA GLN A 276 2.25 -13.19 -8.04
C GLN A 276 3.46 -13.35 -7.11
N PHE A 277 3.42 -12.75 -5.92
CA PHE A 277 4.48 -12.94 -4.93
C PHE A 277 4.61 -14.40 -4.48
N ARG A 278 3.49 -15.07 -4.17
CA ARG A 278 3.47 -16.49 -3.78
C ARG A 278 4.06 -17.38 -4.88
N ALA A 279 3.81 -17.07 -6.15
CA ALA A 279 4.39 -17.78 -7.28
C ALA A 279 5.88 -17.45 -7.53
N TYR A 280 6.31 -16.23 -7.20
CA TYR A 280 7.68 -15.76 -7.39
C TYR A 280 8.63 -16.24 -6.28
N LYS A 281 8.18 -16.22 -5.03
CA LYS A 281 8.99 -16.55 -3.84
C LYS A 281 9.75 -17.89 -3.95
N PRO A 282 9.17 -19.02 -4.39
CA PRO A 282 9.92 -20.27 -4.55
C PRO A 282 11.10 -20.17 -5.52
N ARG A 283 10.98 -19.36 -6.58
CA ARG A 283 12.07 -19.14 -7.55
C ARG A 283 13.24 -18.39 -6.92
N VAL A 284 12.93 -17.40 -6.07
CA VAL A 284 13.94 -16.66 -5.32
C VAL A 284 14.64 -17.58 -4.33
N ILE A 285 13.90 -18.40 -3.59
CA ILE A 285 14.48 -19.36 -2.63
C ILE A 285 15.44 -20.33 -3.36
N GLU A 286 15.03 -20.87 -4.51
CA GLU A 286 15.88 -21.74 -5.33
C GLU A 286 17.14 -21.01 -5.81
N LEU A 287 17.01 -19.75 -6.25
CA LEU A 287 18.15 -18.91 -6.63
C LEU A 287 19.10 -18.70 -5.46
N LEU A 288 18.60 -18.27 -4.29
CA LEU A 288 19.42 -18.03 -3.11
C LEU A 288 20.17 -19.28 -2.67
N THR A 289 19.52 -20.44 -2.73
CA THR A 289 20.17 -21.74 -2.45
C THR A 289 21.32 -22.02 -3.41
N LYS A 290 21.15 -21.73 -4.71
CA LYS A 290 22.22 -21.87 -5.72
C LYS A 290 23.38 -20.90 -5.50
N LEU A 291 23.12 -19.76 -4.87
CA LEU A 291 24.11 -18.76 -4.49
C LEU A 291 24.72 -19.03 -3.09
N SER A 292 24.42 -20.19 -2.49
CA SER A 292 24.85 -20.55 -1.13
C SER A 292 24.43 -19.53 -0.05
N ILE A 293 23.31 -18.82 -0.27
CA ILE A 293 22.63 -18.02 0.73
C ILE A 293 21.60 -18.93 1.42
N GLU A 294 21.71 -19.07 2.74
CA GLU A 294 20.81 -19.90 3.52
C GLU A 294 19.44 -19.24 3.62
N VAL A 295 18.38 -20.03 3.39
CA VAL A 295 17.00 -19.58 3.56
C VAL A 295 16.22 -20.64 4.33
N SER A 296 15.60 -20.25 5.43
CA SER A 296 14.70 -21.11 6.21
C SER A 296 13.39 -20.39 6.52
N GLU A 297 12.35 -21.16 6.84
CA GLU A 297 11.12 -20.62 7.44
C GLU A 297 10.85 -21.34 8.74
N GLU A 298 10.66 -20.58 9.81
CA GLU A 298 10.55 -21.11 11.16
C GLU A 298 9.35 -20.51 11.87
N ASN A 299 8.66 -21.35 12.66
CA ASN A 299 7.61 -20.88 13.56
C ASN A 299 8.23 -20.59 14.92
N MET A 300 8.23 -19.31 15.30
CA MET A 300 8.73 -18.84 16.59
C MET A 300 7.59 -18.20 17.37
N GLY A 301 7.14 -18.88 18.44
CA GLY A 301 6.09 -18.36 19.31
C GLY A 301 4.73 -18.20 18.61
N GLY A 302 4.44 -19.03 17.60
CA GLY A 302 3.18 -18.95 16.85
C GLY A 302 3.21 -17.98 15.67
N GLN A 303 4.32 -17.30 15.42
CA GLN A 303 4.54 -16.45 14.24
C GLN A 303 5.58 -17.08 13.30
N TYR A 304 5.34 -16.99 12.00
CA TYR A 304 6.28 -17.48 10.99
C TYR A 304 7.25 -16.39 10.57
N PHE A 305 8.54 -16.71 10.63
CA PHE A 305 9.64 -15.88 10.15
C PHE A 305 10.33 -16.56 8.97
N MET A 306 10.69 -15.77 7.97
CA MET A 306 11.65 -16.16 6.95
C MET A 306 13.03 -15.71 7.42
N PHE A 307 14.00 -16.60 7.41
CA PHE A 307 15.40 -16.26 7.63
C PHE A 307 16.14 -16.27 6.31
N ILE A 308 16.92 -15.22 6.06
CA ILE A 308 17.91 -15.18 4.99
C ILE A 308 19.26 -14.97 5.67
N ASN A 309 20.09 -16.02 5.67
CA ASN A 309 21.18 -16.18 6.63
C ASN A 309 20.67 -15.92 8.06
N GLU A 310 21.29 -15.01 8.82
CA GLU A 310 20.93 -14.74 10.22
C GLU A 310 19.81 -13.69 10.39
N ALA A 311 19.29 -13.10 9.31
CA ALA A 311 18.28 -12.04 9.40
C ALA A 311 16.86 -12.61 9.31
N GLY A 312 16.09 -12.48 10.40
CA GLY A 312 14.69 -12.84 10.47
C GLY A 312 13.76 -11.75 9.92
N ILE A 313 12.81 -12.16 9.08
CA ILE A 313 11.80 -11.31 8.43
C ILE A 313 10.42 -11.87 8.80
N ALA A 314 9.59 -11.05 9.45
CA ALA A 314 8.23 -11.45 9.78
C ALA A 314 7.42 -11.67 8.49
N THR A 315 6.79 -12.84 8.36
CA THR A 315 5.96 -13.16 7.18
C THR A 315 4.47 -12.86 7.40
N TYR A 316 4.08 -12.61 8.66
CA TYR A 316 2.71 -12.41 9.12
C TYR A 316 1.73 -13.53 8.77
N GLN A 317 2.22 -14.72 8.40
CA GLN A 317 1.39 -15.81 7.90
C GLN A 317 0.31 -16.25 8.90
N SER A 318 0.65 -16.44 10.17
CA SER A 318 -0.31 -16.86 11.20
C SER A 318 -1.44 -15.86 11.41
N LEU A 319 -1.09 -14.57 11.39
CA LEU A 319 -2.06 -13.49 11.55
C LEU A 319 -2.93 -13.35 10.32
N TYR A 320 -2.35 -13.48 9.13
CA TYR A 320 -3.07 -13.52 7.87
C TYR A 320 -4.13 -14.63 7.86
N GLU A 321 -3.75 -15.85 8.28
CA GLU A 321 -4.66 -16.99 8.42
C GLU A 321 -5.77 -16.73 9.47
N ALA A 322 -5.44 -16.05 10.56
CA ALA A 322 -6.43 -15.67 11.57
C ALA A 322 -7.49 -14.71 11.00
N PHE A 323 -7.08 -13.70 10.22
CA PHE A 323 -8.01 -12.83 9.51
C PHE A 323 -8.85 -13.59 8.47
N GLU A 324 -8.24 -14.47 7.68
CA GLU A 324 -8.97 -15.29 6.70
C GLU A 324 -10.06 -16.12 7.36
N LYS A 325 -9.76 -16.73 8.51
CA LYS A 325 -10.72 -17.53 9.28
C LYS A 325 -11.90 -16.69 9.77
N GLU A 326 -11.65 -15.46 10.22
CA GLU A 326 -12.72 -14.55 10.66
C GLU A 326 -13.60 -14.12 9.49
N ILE A 327 -13.01 -13.78 8.33
CA ILE A 327 -13.76 -13.43 7.11
C ILE A 327 -14.63 -14.59 6.61
N GLN A 328 -14.21 -15.85 6.82
CA GLN A 328 -14.98 -17.03 6.44
C GLN A 328 -16.20 -17.30 7.33
N LYS A 329 -16.39 -16.57 8.44
CA LYS A 329 -17.62 -16.67 9.23
C LYS A 329 -18.82 -16.26 8.37
N GLN A 330 -19.97 -16.90 8.62
CA GLN A 330 -21.16 -16.74 7.80
C GLN A 330 -21.52 -15.27 7.56
N GLU A 331 -21.60 -14.46 8.63
CA GLU A 331 -21.97 -13.05 8.52
C GLU A 331 -21.04 -12.26 7.60
N LEU A 332 -19.71 -12.37 7.76
CA LEU A 332 -18.76 -11.61 6.96
C LEU A 332 -18.65 -12.14 5.52
N SER A 333 -18.74 -13.45 5.33
CA SER A 333 -18.72 -14.07 3.99
C SER A 333 -19.95 -13.71 3.16
N GLU A 334 -21.13 -13.58 3.78
CA GLU A 334 -22.34 -13.07 3.13
C GLU A 334 -22.15 -11.60 2.69
N ILE A 335 -21.59 -10.76 3.56
CA ILE A 335 -21.30 -9.35 3.23
C ILE A 335 -20.30 -9.27 2.07
N ASP A 336 -19.19 -10.04 2.10
CA ASP A 336 -18.19 -10.07 1.03
C ASP A 336 -18.82 -10.49 -0.30
N PHE A 337 -19.73 -11.47 -0.28
CA PHE A 337 -20.46 -11.90 -1.46
C PHE A 337 -21.29 -10.75 -2.08
N TYR A 338 -22.05 -10.01 -1.26
CA TYR A 338 -22.89 -8.91 -1.75
C TYR A 338 -22.09 -7.71 -2.25
N LEU A 339 -20.93 -7.42 -1.65
CA LEU A 339 -20.03 -6.38 -2.14
C LEU A 339 -19.43 -6.71 -3.52
N LYS A 340 -19.40 -8.00 -3.90
CA LYS A 340 -18.80 -8.47 -5.16
C LYS A 340 -19.78 -8.70 -6.31
N GLN A 341 -21.09 -8.57 -6.04
CA GLN A 341 -22.15 -8.58 -7.06
C GLN A 341 -22.20 -7.25 -7.78
#